data_AF-A0A7W5G4F1-F1
#
_entry.id   AF-A0A7W5G4F1-F1
#
_cell.length_a   1.000
_cell.length_b   1.000
_cell.length_c   1.000
_cell.angle_alpha   90.00
_cell.angle_beta   90.00
_cell.angle_gamma   90.00
#
_symmetry.space_group_name_H-M   'P 1'
#
loop_
_entity.id
_entity.type
_entity.pdbx_description
1 polymer ?
#
loop_
_entity_poly.entity_id
_entity_poly.type
_entity_poly.pdbx_seq_one_letter_code
_entity_poly.pdbx_strand_id
1 'polypeptide(L)' 'MSRFVVLPTSRAGWGLLIAFVAVIAAGIWPVIGWVNRAVLVLGLPLLVVWSYVVIFACFAVMLIANHVLDRQEGKHD' A
#
# COMPACT_ATOMS: atom_id res chain seq x y z
N MET A 1 8.44 12.11 28.07
CA MET A 1 7.06 11.98 27.58
C MET A 1 7.06 10.96 26.44
N SER A 2 6.50 9.75 26.67
CA SER A 2 6.44 8.70 25.65
C SER A 2 5.47 9.14 24.53
N ARG A 3 5.97 9.40 23.32
CA ARG A 3 5.12 9.49 22.14
C ARG A 3 4.89 8.06 21.65
N PHE A 4 3.68 7.54 21.90
CA PHE A 4 3.26 6.21 21.43
C PHE A 4 3.00 6.15 19.92
N VAL A 5 2.88 7.31 19.25
CA VAL A 5 2.61 7.40 17.80
C VAL A 5 3.63 8.35 17.18
N VAL A 6 4.39 7.84 16.22
CA VAL A 6 5.30 8.64 15.39
C VAL A 6 4.58 8.93 14.08
N LEU A 7 4.28 10.20 13.83
CA LEU A 7 3.68 10.65 12.57
C LEU A 7 4.76 11.18 11.62
N PRO A 8 4.59 11.00 10.30
CA PRO A 8 5.50 11.61 9.33
C PRO A 8 5.44 13.14 9.43
N THR A 9 6.61 13.76 9.38
CA THR A 9 6.77 15.22 9.39
C THR A 9 6.89 15.81 7.99
N SER A 10 7.19 14.98 6.97
CA SER A 10 7.39 15.41 5.58
C SER A 10 6.17 15.10 4.70
N ARG A 11 5.94 15.93 3.67
CA ARG A 11 4.88 15.71 2.66
C ARG A 11 5.06 14.38 1.94
N ALA A 12 6.31 13.97 1.70
CA ALA A 12 6.65 12.69 1.10
C ALA A 12 6.27 11.51 2.02
N GLY A 13 6.56 11.62 3.33
CA GLY A 13 6.17 10.61 4.31
C GLY A 13 4.65 10.48 4.47
N TRP A 14 3.91 11.60 4.42
CA TRP A 14 2.45 11.56 4.38
C TRP A 14 1.91 10.90 3.10
N GLY A 15 2.49 11.21 1.94
CA GLY A 15 2.14 10.54 0.68
C GLY A 15 2.36 9.03 0.74
N LEU A 16 3.48 8.59 1.32
CA LEU A 16 3.79 7.18 1.50
C LEU A 16 2.83 6.48 2.47
N LEU A 17 2.51 7.13 3.58
CA LEU A 17 1.53 6.61 4.55
C LEU A 17 0.17 6.42 3.91
N ILE A 18 -0.31 7.41 3.14
CA ILE A 18 -1.58 7.34 2.41
C ILE A 18 -1.55 6.19 1.40
N ALA A 19 -0.46 6.05 0.63
CA ALA A 19 -0.31 4.96 -0.33
C ALA A 19 -0.38 3.59 0.37
N PHE A 20 0.31 3.43 1.49
CA PHE A 20 0.29 2.18 2.26
C PHE A 20 -1.09 1.85 2.81
N VAL A 21 -1.78 2.83 3.40
CA VAL A 21 -3.16 2.66 3.89
C VAL A 21 -4.13 2.33 2.76
N ALA A 22 -3.96 2.92 1.58
CA ALA A 22 -4.77 2.61 0.40
C ALA A 22 -4.57 1.16 -0.06
N VAL A 23 -3.34 0.65 -0.06
CA VAL A 23 -3.06 -0.75 -0.40
C VAL A 23 -3.68 -1.70 0.62
N ILE A 24 -3.60 -1.38 1.93
CA ILE A 24 -4.29 -2.15 2.97
C ILE A 24 -5.79 -2.18 2.68
N ALA A 25 -6.41 -1.02 2.46
CA ALA A 25 -7.84 -0.90 2.18
C ALA A 25 -8.27 -1.73 0.95
N ALA A 26 -7.44 -1.78 -0.10
CA ALA A 26 -7.68 -2.58 -1.29
C ALA A 26 -7.72 -4.09 -1.03
N GLY A 27 -7.09 -4.55 0.06
CA GLY A 27 -7.14 -5.93 0.54
C GLY A 27 -8.27 -6.24 1.53
N ILE A 28 -9.04 -5.24 1.99
CA ILE A 28 -10.15 -5.47 2.93
C ILE A 28 -11.42 -5.82 2.15
N TRP A 29 -12.28 -6.63 2.78
CA TRP A 29 -13.58 -7.09 2.29
C TRP A 29 -14.45 -6.06 1.51
N PRO A 30 -14.65 -4.79 1.93
CA PRO A 30 -15.53 -3.89 1.21
C PRO A 30 -15.05 -3.58 -0.21
N VAL A 31 -13.73 -3.58 -0.46
CA VAL A 31 -13.16 -3.34 -1.79
C VAL A 31 -13.17 -4.63 -2.62
N ILE A 32 -12.96 -5.78 -1.98
CA ILE A 32 -13.04 -7.09 -2.62
C ILE A 32 -14.42 -7.30 -3.28
N GLY A 33 -15.50 -6.77 -2.69
CA GLY A 33 -16.85 -6.82 -3.26
C GLY A 33 -16.98 -6.19 -4.65
N TRP A 34 -16.10 -5.27 -5.05
CA TRP A 34 -16.10 -4.69 -6.40
C TRP A 34 -15.49 -5.62 -7.45
N VAL A 35 -14.56 -6.46 -7.03
CA VAL A 35 -13.86 -7.41 -7.89
C VAL A 35 -14.55 -8.77 -7.86
N ASN A 36 -15.18 -9.12 -6.74
CA ASN A 36 -15.86 -10.40 -6.56
C ASN A 36 -17.13 -10.48 -7.43
N ARG A 37 -17.04 -11.23 -8.53
CA ARG A 37 -18.18 -11.62 -9.36
C ARG A 37 -18.67 -12.99 -8.88
N ALA A 38 -19.95 -13.12 -8.55
CA ALA A 38 -20.59 -14.38 -8.12
C ALA A 38 -20.79 -15.40 -9.27
N VAL A 39 -19.86 -15.43 -10.23
CA VAL A 39 -19.83 -16.38 -11.33
C VAL A 39 -18.74 -17.40 -11.00
N LEU A 40 -19.14 -18.64 -10.68
CA LEU A 40 -18.30 -19.69 -10.07
C LEU A 40 -16.94 -19.90 -10.76
N VAL A 41 -16.87 -19.67 -12.08
CA VAL A 41 -15.66 -19.91 -12.89
C VAL A 41 -14.72 -18.70 -12.92
N LEU A 42 -15.23 -17.47 -12.83
CA LEU A 42 -14.42 -16.24 -12.97
C LEU A 42 -14.19 -15.50 -11.65
N GLY A 43 -15.01 -15.74 -10.63
CA GLY A 43 -14.86 -15.07 -9.33
C GLY A 43 -13.52 -15.42 -8.66
N LEU A 44 -13.24 -16.72 -8.50
CA LEU A 44 -12.02 -17.18 -7.83
C LEU A 44 -10.73 -16.77 -8.56
N PRO A 45 -10.59 -16.96 -9.88
CA PRO A 45 -9.39 -16.51 -10.60
C PRO A 45 -9.19 -14.99 -10.54
N LEU A 46 -10.27 -14.21 -10.61
CA LEU A 46 -10.19 -12.74 -10.57
C LEU A 46 -9.75 -12.25 -9.18
N LEU A 47 -10.19 -12.92 -8.10
CA LEU A 47 -9.68 -12.65 -6.75
C LEU A 47 -8.20 -12.95 -6.62
N VAL A 48 -7.73 -14.06 -7.21
CA VAL A 48 -6.30 -14.41 -7.21
C VAL A 48 -5.48 -13.34 -7.93
N VAL A 49 -5.91 -12.91 -9.13
CA VAL A 49 -5.26 -11.81 -9.86
C VAL A 49 -5.24 -10.53 -9.02
N TRP A 50 -6.35 -10.20 -8.35
CA TRP A 50 -6.42 -9.02 -7.47
C TRP A 50 -5.47 -9.12 -6.27
N SER A 51 -5.35 -10.29 -5.65
CA SER A 51 -4.38 -10.51 -4.59
C SER A 51 -2.96 -10.26 -5.07
N TYR A 52 -2.59 -10.75 -6.27
CA TYR A 52 -1.29 -10.44 -6.85
C TYR A 52 -1.11 -8.94 -7.09
N VAL A 53 -2.12 -8.24 -7.59
CA VAL A 53 -2.08 -6.77 -7.76
C VAL A 53 -1.79 -6.07 -6.42
N VAL A 54 -2.47 -6.46 -5.34
CA VAL A 54 -2.25 -5.90 -4.00
C VAL A 54 -0.83 -6.20 -3.50
N ILE A 55 -0.34 -7.42 -3.68
CA ILE A 55 1.04 -7.81 -3.30
C ILE A 55 2.08 -6.98 -4.06
N PHE A 56 1.94 -6.85 -5.38
CA PHE A 56 2.84 -6.02 -6.19
C PHE A 56 2.75 -4.55 -5.82
N ALA A 57 1.57 -4.04 -5.46
CA ALA A 57 1.41 -2.68 -4.98
C ALA A 57 2.13 -2.46 -3.64
N CYS A 58 2.03 -3.41 -2.69
CA CYS A 58 2.81 -3.38 -1.45
C CYS A 58 4.31 -3.30 -1.73
N PHE A 59 4.81 -4.16 -2.61
CA PHE A 59 6.22 -4.16 -2.99
C PHE A 59 6.64 -2.83 -3.63
N ALA A 60 5.84 -2.29 -4.56
CA ALA A 60 6.11 -1.01 -5.21
C ALA A 60 6.13 0.15 -4.21
N VAL A 61 5.19 0.19 -3.25
CA VAL A 61 5.17 1.20 -2.19
C VAL A 61 6.43 1.12 -1.35
N MET A 62 6.89 -0.08 -0.99
CA MET A 62 8.14 -0.25 -0.24
C MET A 62 9.38 0.16 -1.05
N LEU A 63 9.41 -0.14 -2.35
CA LEU A 63 10.48 0.32 -3.24
C LEU A 63 10.54 1.85 -3.31
N ILE A 64 9.38 2.50 -3.47
CA ILE A 64 9.27 3.96 -3.47
C ILE A 64 9.69 4.53 -2.11
N ALA A 65 9.28 3.89 -1.01
CA ALA A 65 9.68 4.29 0.34
C ALA A 65 11.20 4.33 0.46
N ASN A 66 11.87 3.24 0.09
CA ASN A 66 13.32 3.13 0.15
C ASN A 66 13.99 4.19 -0.72
N HIS A 67 13.52 4.38 -1.95
CA HIS A 67 14.13 5.36 -2.85
C HIS A 67 13.93 6.82 -2.39
N VAL A 68 12.79 7.12 -1.77
CA VAL A 68 12.50 8.44 -1.20
C VAL A 68 13.31 8.72 0.06
N LEU A 69 13.49 7.71 0.92
CA LEU A 69 14.32 7.80 2.13
C LEU A 69 15.79 8.02 1.76
N ASP A 70 16.33 7.22 0.84
CA ASP A 70 17.72 7.30 0.36
C ASP A 70 18.06 8.69 -0.21
N ARG A 71 17.10 9.29 -0.96
CA ARG A 71 17.22 10.67 -1.45
C ARG A 71 17.21 11.74 -0.36
N GLN A 72 16.58 11.48 0.79
CA GLN A 72 16.52 12.45 1.89
C GLN A 72 17.74 12.36 2.79
N GLU A 73 18.31 11.16 2.97
CA GLU A 73 19.57 10.97 3.69
C GLU A 73 20.74 11.64 2.97
N GLY A 74 20.88 11.45 1.65
CA GLY A 74 21.93 12.10 0.86
C GLY A 74 21.80 13.63 0.69
N LYS A 75 20.75 14.26 1.22
CA LYS A 75 20.59 15.73 1.22
C LYS A 75 21.00 16.37 2.56
N HIS A 76 21.26 15.55 3.58
CA HIS A 76 21.65 15.98 4.92
C HIS A 76 23.17 15.87 5.19
N ASP A 77 23.94 15.34 4.22
CA ASP A 77 25.41 15.38 4.15
C ASP A 77 25.89 16.52 3.23
#